data_AF-A0A426Z4X1-F1
#
_entry.id   AF-A0A426Z4X1-F1
#
_cell.length_a   1.000
_cell.length_b   1.000
_cell.length_c   1.000
_cell.angle_alpha   90.00
_cell.angle_beta   90.00
_cell.angle_gamma   90.00
#
_symmetry.space_group_name_H-M   'P 1'
#
loop_
_entity.id
_entity.type
_entity.pdbx_description
1 polymer ?
#
loop_
_entity_poly.entity_id
_entity_poly.type
_entity_poly.pdbx_seq_one_letter_code
_entity_poly.pdbx_strand_id
1 'polypeptide(L)' 'MKALQELIPHCNKTDKASMLDEAIEYLKSLQLQVQVRKLERCNPYANSRVGDAHIDNHGSIR' A
#
# COMPACT_ATOMS: atom_id res chain seq x y z
N MET A 1 -3.34 -4.23 -29.73
CA MET A 1 -3.38 -5.25 -28.65
C MET A 1 -4.56 -4.90 -27.75
N LYS A 2 -5.80 -5.32 -28.10
CA LYS A 2 -7.02 -4.84 -27.41
C LYS A 2 -7.08 -5.22 -25.93
N ALA A 3 -6.74 -6.47 -25.62
CA ALA A 3 -6.71 -6.94 -24.22
C ALA A 3 -5.84 -6.04 -23.33
N LEU A 4 -4.69 -5.58 -23.84
CA LEU A 4 -3.78 -4.69 -23.10
C LEU A 4 -4.41 -3.31 -22.83
N GLN A 5 -5.17 -2.76 -23.79
CA GLN A 5 -5.90 -1.49 -23.64
C GLN A 5 -7.03 -1.61 -22.61
N GLU A 6 -7.72 -2.74 -22.58
CA GLU A 6 -8.79 -3.01 -21.60
C GLU A 6 -8.25 -3.18 -20.18
N LEU A 7 -7.00 -3.64 -20.04
CA LEU A 7 -6.32 -3.86 -18.77
C LEU A 7 -5.66 -2.61 -18.19
N ILE A 8 -5.26 -1.65 -19.03
CA ILE A 8 -4.50 -0.47 -18.60
C ILE A 8 -5.38 0.78 -18.71
N PRO A 9 -5.67 1.47 -17.59
CA PRO A 9 -6.40 2.73 -17.62
C PRO A 9 -5.71 3.73 -18.54
N HIS A 10 -6.50 4.41 -19.38
CA HIS A 10 -6.05 5.47 -20.28
C HIS A 10 -5.08 5.04 -21.40
N CYS A 11 -4.89 3.73 -21.64
CA CYS A 11 -4.07 3.26 -22.74
C CYS A 11 -4.79 3.40 -24.09
N ASN A 12 -4.70 4.60 -24.67
CA ASN A 12 -5.37 4.95 -25.93
C ASN A 12 -4.40 5.04 -27.12
N LYS A 13 -3.12 4.68 -26.91
CA LYS A 13 -2.11 4.68 -27.98
C LYS A 13 -2.36 3.52 -28.94
N THR A 14 -2.13 3.79 -30.21
CA THR A 14 -2.16 2.81 -31.31
C THR A 14 -0.77 2.31 -31.69
N ASP A 15 0.28 3.08 -31.37
CA ASP A 15 1.67 2.66 -31.52
C ASP A 15 2.06 1.62 -30.46
N LYS A 16 2.68 0.53 -30.92
CA LYS A 16 3.00 -0.62 -30.06
C LYS A 16 4.04 -0.26 -28.99
N ALA A 17 5.05 0.54 -29.32
CA ALA A 17 6.09 0.92 -28.37
C ALA A 17 5.48 1.80 -27.27
N SER A 18 4.73 2.83 -27.66
CA SER A 18 4.04 3.73 -26.74
C SER A 18 3.05 3.01 -25.82
N MET A 19 2.31 1.99 -26.32
CA MET A 19 1.43 1.17 -25.48
C MET A 19 2.20 0.36 -24.42
N LEU A 20 3.39 -0.14 -24.78
CA LEU A 20 4.21 -0.90 -23.85
C LEU A 20 4.83 0.02 -22.79
N ASP A 21 5.22 1.23 -23.17
CA ASP A 21 5.72 2.24 -22.22
C ASP A 21 4.64 2.61 -21.19
N GLU A 22 3.40 2.86 -21.63
CA GLU A 22 2.26 3.14 -20.75
C GLU A 22 1.95 1.94 -19.82
N ALA A 23 2.07 0.71 -20.31
CA ALA A 23 1.91 -0.49 -19.50
C ALA A 23 2.95 -0.58 -18.38
N ILE A 24 4.22 -0.29 -18.72
CA ILE A 24 5.33 -0.32 -17.76
C ILE A 24 5.13 0.77 -16.69
N GLU A 25 4.71 1.97 -17.10
CA GLU A 25 4.46 3.07 -16.18
C GLU A 25 3.30 2.74 -15.21
N TYR A 26 2.19 2.22 -15.73
CA TYR A 26 1.08 1.77 -14.90
C TYR A 26 1.51 0.72 -13.87
N LEU A 27 2.29 -0.29 -14.29
CA LEU A 27 2.80 -1.33 -13.39
C LEU A 27 3.72 -0.77 -12.30
N LYS A 28 4.59 0.19 -12.63
CA LYS A 28 5.44 0.89 -11.65
C LYS A 28 4.59 1.64 -10.62
N SER A 29 3.56 2.36 -11.07
CA SER A 29 2.64 3.07 -10.18
C SER A 29 1.91 2.10 -9.23
N LEU A 30 1.51 0.93 -9.73
CA LEU A 30 0.81 -0.08 -8.97
C LEU A 30 1.72 -0.73 -7.91
N GLN A 31 2.98 -1.01 -8.26
CA GLN A 31 3.98 -1.50 -7.31
C GLN A 31 4.21 -0.50 -6.16
N LEU A 32 4.33 0.79 -6.49
CA LEU A 32 4.49 1.84 -5.49
C LEU A 32 3.28 1.91 -4.55
N GLN A 33 2.05 1.91 -5.08
CA GLN A 33 0.83 1.90 -4.26
C GLN A 33 0.75 0.69 -3.34
N VAL A 34 1.15 -0.50 -3.80
CA VAL A 34 1.20 -1.71 -2.98
C VAL A 34 2.26 -1.58 -1.89
N GLN A 35 3.43 -0.99 -2.20
CA GLN A 35 4.50 -0.79 -1.23
C GLN A 35 4.10 0.19 -0.13
N VAL A 36 3.46 1.31 -0.48
CA VAL A 36 2.91 2.27 0.48
C VAL A 36 1.84 1.63 1.35
N ARG A 37 0.88 0.90 0.77
CA ARG A 37 -0.14 0.17 1.55
C ARG A 37 0.44 -0.88 2.49
N LYS A 38 1.55 -1.53 2.13
CA LYS A 38 2.26 -2.46 3.02
C LYS A 38 2.86 -1.73 4.22
N LEU A 39 3.46 -0.55 3.99
CA LEU A 39 4.03 0.27 5.05
C LEU A 39 2.96 0.87 5.96
N GLU A 40 1.84 1.35 5.41
CA GLU A 40 0.70 1.85 6.18
C GLU A 40 0.07 0.75 7.06
N ARG A 41 0.02 -0.49 6.58
CA ARG A 41 -0.55 -1.63 7.32
C ARG A 41 0.41 -2.23 8.34
N CYS A 42 1.71 -1.96 8.22
CA CYS A 42 2.73 -2.35 9.19
C CYS A 42 3.07 -1.16 10.09
N ASN A 43 2.15 -0.74 10.97
CA ASN A 43 2.53 0.07 12.13
C ASN A 43 2.90 -0.89 13.29
N PRO A 44 4.20 -1.12 13.57
CA PRO A 44 4.63 -1.98 14.68
C PRO A 44 4.28 -1.41 16.07
N TYR A 45 3.71 -0.20 16.14
CA TYR A 45 3.34 0.48 17.37
C TYR A 45 1.81 0.68 17.55
N ALA A 46 0.97 0.14 16.65
CA ALA A 46 -0.48 0.39 16.67
C ALA A 46 -1.28 -0.42 17.72
N ASN A 47 -0.63 -1.22 18.58
CA ASN A 47 -1.35 -1.90 19.66
C ASN A 47 -0.47 -2.18 20.87
N SER A 48 0.15 -1.14 21.44
CA SER A 48 0.49 -1.16 22.85
C SER A 48 -0.82 -1.01 23.64
N ARG A 49 -1.61 -2.09 23.69
CA ARG A 49 -2.50 -2.36 24.82
C ARG A 49 -1.60 -2.43 26.05
N VAL A 50 -1.32 -1.27 26.65
CA VAL A 50 -0.82 -1.20 28.01
C VAL A 50 -1.95 -1.79 28.84
N GLY A 51 -1.81 -3.09 29.13
CA GLY A 51 -2.72 -3.80 30.00
C GLY A 51 -2.73 -3.09 31.34
N ASP A 52 -3.93 -2.67 31.74
CA ASP A 52 -4.42 -2.75 33.11
C ASP A 52 -3.37 -2.50 34.20
N ALA A 53 -2.84 -1.27 34.27
CA ALA A 53 -2.21 -0.79 35.50
C ALA A 53 -3.31 -0.61 36.54
N HIS A 54 -3.62 -1.67 37.28
CA HIS A 54 -4.44 -1.57 38.48
C HIS A 54 -3.59 -0.88 39.54
N ILE A 55 -3.83 0.42 39.76
CA ILE A 55 -3.22 1.15 40.86
C ILE A 55 -3.88 0.65 42.15
N ASP A 56 -3.16 -0.14 42.94
CA ASP A 56 -3.57 -0.42 44.30
C ASP A 56 -3.39 0.84 45.17
N ASN A 57 -4.17 0.92 46.25
CA ASN A 57 -4.28 2.12 47.11
C ASN A 57 -2.96 2.50 47.83
N HIS A 58 -1.87 1.74 47.64
CA HIS A 58 -0.54 2.02 48.18
C HIS A 58 0.45 2.61 47.17
N GLY A 59 0.03 2.87 45.92
CA GLY A 59 0.79 3.70 44.97
C GLY A 59 2.07 3.06 44.43
N SER A 60 2.17 1.73 44.39
CA SER A 60 3.30 1.03 43.79
C SER A 60 2.94 0.45 42.42
N ILE A 61 3.72 0.79 41.39
CA ILE A 61 3.57 0.25 40.04
C ILE A 61 4.47 -1.00 39.93
N ARG A 62 3.90 -2.19 39.74
CA ARG A 62 4.64 -3.39 39.34
C ARG A 62 4.52 -3.62 37.84
#